data_AF-A0A1K1SQ98-F1
#
_entry.id   AF-A0A1K1SQ98-F1
#
_cell.length_a   1.000
_cell.length_b   1.000
_cell.length_c   1.000
_cell.angle_alpha   90.00
_cell.angle_beta   90.00
_cell.angle_gamma   90.00
#
_symmetry.space_group_name_H-M   'P 1'
#
loop_
_entity.id
_entity.type
_entity.pdbx_description
1 polymer ?
#
loop_
_entity_poly.entity_id
_entity_poly.type
_entity_poly.pdbx_seq_one_letter_code
_entity_poly.pdbx_strand_id
1 'polypeptide(L)'
;DVLTATVLVNPVHGTVTQKPDGSFTYTPDANYNGVDSIKYKVCDNGTPSMCDTGVVIFTVSPVNDAPVAVNDAVMVVEDTAKDFEVLSNDTDVEGDVLTAT
;
A
#
# COMPACT_ATOMS: atom_id res chain seq x y z
N ASP A 1 -1.96 27.35 -24.19
CA ASP A 1 -3.15 26.94 -23.44
C ASP A 1 -2.69 26.30 -22.13
N VAL A 2 -3.32 26.65 -21.01
CA VAL A 2 -2.98 26.05 -19.71
C VAL A 2 -3.98 24.92 -19.45
N LEU A 3 -3.47 23.71 -19.24
CA LEU A 3 -4.31 22.55 -18.93
C LEU A 3 -4.51 22.40 -17.42
N THR A 4 -5.75 22.15 -17.01
CA THR A 4 -6.10 21.84 -15.61
C THR A 4 -6.61 20.41 -15.52
N ALA A 5 -6.02 19.60 -14.63
CA ALA A 5 -6.43 18.23 -14.38
C ALA A 5 -7.18 18.09 -13.05
N THR A 6 -8.18 17.22 -12.99
CA THR A 6 -8.95 16.89 -11.77
C THR A 6 -9.19 15.39 -11.68
N VAL A 7 -9.08 14.81 -10.49
CA VAL A 7 -9.39 13.39 -10.25
C VAL A 7 -10.91 13.21 -10.21
N LEU A 8 -11.41 12.24 -10.98
CA LEU A 8 -12.82 11.85 -11.00
C LEU A 8 -13.09 10.61 -10.15
N VAL A 9 -12.18 9.65 -10.19
CA VAL A 9 -12.24 8.39 -9.44
C VAL A 9 -10.91 8.19 -8.75
N ASN A 10 -10.96 8.00 -7.43
CA ASN A 10 -9.79 7.75 -6.60
C ASN A 10 -9.28 6.31 -6.75
N PRO A 11 -8.00 6.06 -6.41
CA PRO A 11 -7.48 4.71 -6.28
C PRO A 11 -8.23 3.89 -5.22
N VAL A 12 -8.14 2.57 -5.29
CA VAL A 12 -8.71 1.64 -4.30
C VAL A 12 -7.72 1.28 -3.20
N HIS A 13 -6.42 1.27 -3.52
CA HIS A 13 -5.33 0.79 -2.67
C HIS A 13 -4.26 1.87 -2.44
N GLY A 14 -4.73 3.09 -2.23
CA GLY A 14 -3.89 4.22 -1.90
C GLY A 14 -4.66 5.54 -1.90
N THR A 15 -3.92 6.63 -2.01
CA THR A 15 -4.49 7.99 -2.12
C THR A 15 -3.78 8.79 -3.20
N VAL A 16 -4.51 9.71 -3.85
CA VAL A 16 -3.94 10.69 -4.77
C VAL A 16 -4.19 12.11 -4.27
N THR A 17 -3.12 12.90 -4.17
CA THR A 17 -3.17 14.33 -3.82
C THR A 17 -2.63 15.18 -4.96
N GLN A 18 -3.37 16.21 -5.36
CA GLN A 18 -2.88 17.20 -6.32
C GLN A 18 -2.02 18.25 -5.61
N LYS A 19 -0.85 18.54 -6.18
CA LYS A 19 0.09 19.56 -5.70
C LYS A 19 -0.21 20.93 -6.32
N PRO A 20 0.23 22.05 -5.69
CA PRO A 20 0.03 23.40 -6.22
C PRO A 20 0.65 23.65 -7.60
N ASP A 21 1.68 22.87 -7.97
CA ASP A 21 2.32 22.92 -9.29
C ASP A 21 1.55 22.17 -10.39
N GLY A 22 0.40 21.59 -10.06
CA GLY A 22 -0.46 20.84 -10.98
C GLY A 22 -0.09 19.35 -11.11
N SER A 23 1.01 18.90 -10.50
CA SER A 23 1.37 17.48 -10.46
C SER A 23 0.56 16.71 -9.40
N PHE A 24 0.59 15.38 -9.46
CA PHE A 24 -0.09 14.51 -8.49
C PHE A 24 0.92 13.66 -7.73
N THR A 25 0.64 13.37 -6.45
CA THR A 25 1.32 12.34 -5.67
C THR A 25 0.36 11.18 -5.46
N TYR A 26 0.78 9.97 -5.82
CA TYR A 26 0.12 8.74 -5.42
C TYR A 26 0.90 8.13 -4.24
N THR A 27 0.17 7.71 -3.21
CA THR A 27 0.71 7.01 -2.04
C THR A 27 -0.07 5.71 -1.89
N PRO A 28 0.52 4.54 -2.18
CA PRO A 28 -0.11 3.24 -1.95
C PRO A 28 -0.44 3.04 -0.47
N ASP A 29 -1.43 2.20 -0.19
CA ASP A 29 -1.65 1.70 1.17
C ASP A 29 -0.44 0.88 1.64
N ALA A 30 -0.18 0.91 2.94
CA ALA A 30 0.90 0.09 3.52
C ALA A 30 0.66 -1.38 3.19
N ASN A 31 1.75 -2.08 2.84
CA ASN A 31 1.78 -3.51 2.56
C ASN A 31 0.93 -3.93 1.34
N TYR A 32 0.49 -2.98 0.51
CA TYR A 32 -0.15 -3.28 -0.77
C TYR A 32 0.89 -3.39 -1.88
N ASN A 33 0.81 -4.47 -2.66
CA ASN A 33 1.47 -4.62 -3.94
C ASN A 33 0.46 -5.11 -4.99
N GLY A 34 0.54 -4.55 -6.19
CA GLY A 34 -0.46 -4.82 -7.23
C GLY A 34 -0.73 -3.63 -8.14
N VAL A 35 -1.81 -3.72 -8.90
CA VAL A 35 -2.22 -2.66 -9.83
C VAL A 35 -3.29 -1.79 -9.17
N ASP A 36 -3.18 -0.47 -9.34
CA ASP A 36 -4.22 0.48 -8.95
C ASP A 36 -4.42 1.52 -10.06
N SER A 37 -5.46 2.34 -9.99
CA SER A 37 -5.70 3.35 -11.01
C SER A 37 -6.53 4.53 -10.54
N ILE A 38 -6.40 5.65 -11.26
CA ILE A 38 -7.35 6.76 -11.20
C ILE A 38 -7.95 7.03 -12.56
N LYS A 39 -9.16 7.60 -12.55
CA LYS A 39 -9.71 8.31 -13.72
C LYS A 39 -9.62 9.81 -13.48
N TYR A 40 -9.10 10.56 -14.44
CA TYR A 40 -8.99 12.01 -14.36
C TYR A 40 -9.65 12.69 -15.57
N LYS A 41 -9.94 13.98 -15.42
CA LYS A 41 -10.39 14.88 -16.49
C LYS A 41 -9.38 15.99 -16.66
N VAL A 42 -9.01 16.29 -17.90
CA VAL A 42 -8.19 17.44 -18.27
C VAL A 42 -9.05 18.43 -19.06
N CYS A 43 -8.94 19.72 -18.76
CA CYS A 43 -9.61 20.79 -19.48
C CYS A 43 -8.60 21.86 -19.91
N ASP A 44 -8.80 22.43 -21.09
CA ASP A 44 -8.07 23.59 -21.57
C ASP A 44 -8.67 24.90 -21.04
N ASN A 45 -7.95 26.02 -21.19
CA ASN A 45 -8.40 27.36 -20.82
C ASN A 45 -8.98 28.16 -21.99
N GLY A 46 -9.43 27.47 -23.04
CA GLY A 46 -10.05 28.04 -24.22
C GLY A 46 -11.43 28.67 -23.95
N THR A 47 -11.96 29.37 -24.95
CA THR A 47 -13.35 29.86 -24.95
C THR A 47 -14.05 29.46 -26.25
N PRO A 48 -14.92 28.43 -26.23
CA PRO A 48 -15.32 27.62 -25.07
C PRO A 48 -14.17 26.72 -24.57
N SER A 49 -14.19 26.38 -23.28
CA SER A 49 -13.26 25.39 -22.72
C SER A 49 -13.66 23.98 -23.18
N MET A 50 -12.67 23.18 -23.57
CA MET A 50 -12.85 21.78 -23.94
C MET A 50 -12.15 20.87 -22.94
N CYS A 51 -12.73 19.68 -22.70
CA CYS A 51 -12.21 18.70 -21.75
C CYS A 51 -12.18 17.29 -22.34
N ASP A 52 -11.29 16.46 -21.83
CA ASP A 52 -11.22 15.01 -22.10
C ASP A 52 -10.88 14.22 -20.83
N THR A 53 -11.06 12.90 -20.84
CA THR A 53 -10.77 12.02 -19.70
C THR A 53 -9.68 11.00 -20.00
N GLY A 54 -8.88 10.68 -18.99
CA GLY A 54 -7.83 9.66 -19.07
C GLY A 54 -7.79 8.76 -17.83
N VAL A 55 -6.96 7.73 -17.91
CA VAL A 55 -6.68 6.79 -16.81
C VAL A 55 -5.18 6.77 -16.56
N VAL A 56 -4.79 6.83 -15.29
CA VAL A 56 -3.42 6.52 -14.86
C VAL A 56 -3.45 5.17 -14.18
N ILE A 57 -2.56 4.26 -14.58
CA ILE A 57 -2.39 2.94 -13.98
C ILE A 57 -1.10 2.96 -13.17
N PHE A 58 -1.19 2.57 -11.90
CA PHE A 58 -0.06 2.39 -11.01
C PHE A 58 0.26 0.89 -10.90
N THR A 59 1.55 0.55 -10.94
CA THR A 59 2.03 -0.79 -10.62
C THR A 59 2.90 -0.68 -9.37
N VAL A 60 2.41 -1.19 -8.25
CA VAL A 60 3.08 -1.18 -6.95
C VAL A 60 3.88 -2.47 -6.80
N SER A 61 5.20 -2.37 -6.82
CA SER A 61 6.09 -3.50 -6.57
C SER A 61 6.13 -3.84 -5.08
N PRO A 62 6.19 -5.13 -4.71
CA PRO A 62 6.39 -5.52 -3.32
C PRO A 62 7.76 -5.07 -2.81
N VAL A 63 7.83 -4.79 -1.53
CA VAL A 63 9.07 -4.61 -0.76
C VAL A 63 9.03 -5.66 0.33
N ASN A 64 10.13 -6.36 0.55
CA ASN A 64 10.24 -7.35 1.61
C ASN A 64 10.26 -6.65 2.97
N ASP A 65 9.30 -6.97 3.83
CA ASP A 65 9.24 -6.51 5.20
C ASP A 65 10.00 -7.46 6.13
N ALA A 66 10.35 -6.98 7.32
CA ALA A 66 10.99 -7.81 8.33
C ALA A 66 9.91 -8.56 9.13
N PRO A 67 10.18 -9.80 9.58
CA PRO A 67 9.26 -10.51 10.45
C PRO A 67 9.07 -9.77 11.77
N VAL A 68 7.87 -9.86 12.33
CA VAL A 68 7.50 -9.27 13.61
C VAL A 68 7.41 -10.39 14.65
N ALA A 69 8.38 -10.39 15.56
CA ALA A 69 8.40 -11.32 16.68
C ALA A 69 7.54 -10.82 17.85
N VAL A 70 6.86 -11.73 18.55
CA VAL A 70 6.05 -11.46 19.74
C VAL A 70 6.59 -12.25 20.92
N ASN A 71 6.72 -11.58 22.08
CA ASN A 71 7.28 -12.23 23.27
C ASN A 71 6.43 -13.43 23.72
N ASP A 72 7.10 -14.55 23.97
CA ASP A 72 6.51 -15.76 24.52
C ASP A 72 6.52 -15.79 26.05
N ALA A 73 5.51 -16.47 26.61
CA ALA A 73 5.49 -16.85 28.01
C ALA A 73 5.02 -18.31 28.11
N VAL A 74 5.85 -19.15 28.71
CA VAL A 74 5.56 -20.57 28.91
C VAL A 74 5.57 -20.87 30.41
N MET A 75 4.46 -21.39 30.93
CA MET A 75 4.41 -21.93 32.28
C MET A 75 4.92 -23.36 32.26
N VAL A 76 5.86 -23.66 33.16
CA VAL A 76 6.42 -24.99 33.35
C VAL A 76 6.20 -25.45 34.78
N VAL A 77 5.93 -26.74 34.95
CA VAL A 77 5.88 -27.38 36.27
C VAL A 77 7.29 -27.81 36.61
N GLU A 78 7.69 -27.65 37.88
CA GLU A 78 9.00 -28.13 38.33
C GLU A 78 9.22 -29.60 37.98
N ASP A 79 10.46 -29.93 37.63
CA ASP A 79 10.91 -31.28 37.25
C ASP A 79 10.17 -31.93 36.08
N THR A 80 9.39 -31.16 35.30
CA THR A 80 8.63 -31.64 34.15
C THR A 80 9.10 -30.97 32.86
N ALA A 81 9.59 -31.78 31.90
CA ALA A 81 9.95 -31.28 30.58
C ALA A 81 8.71 -30.77 29.82
N LYS A 82 8.89 -29.68 29.08
CA LYS A 82 7.83 -29.05 28.29
C LYS A 82 8.38 -28.55 26.96
N ASP A 83 7.78 -29.02 25.87
CA ASP A 83 8.01 -28.47 24.54
C ASP A 83 7.24 -27.16 24.36
N PHE A 84 7.82 -26.24 23.58
CA PHE A 84 7.23 -24.96 23.23
C PHE A 84 7.61 -24.54 21.80
N GLU A 85 6.77 -23.70 21.19
CA GLU A 85 6.93 -23.17 19.84
C GLU A 85 7.00 -21.65 19.91
N VAL A 86 8.09 -21.07 19.42
CA VAL A 86 8.31 -19.61 19.44
C VAL A 86 7.65 -18.89 18.27
N LEU A 87 7.44 -19.57 17.15
CA LEU A 87 6.90 -18.94 15.94
C LEU A 87 5.37 -18.81 15.94
N SER A 88 4.71 -19.28 17.00
CA SER A 88 3.25 -19.43 17.02
C SER A 88 2.47 -18.11 17.04
N ASN A 89 3.10 -17.04 17.51
CA ASN A 89 2.58 -15.67 17.62
C ASN A 89 3.34 -14.67 16.75
N ASP A 90 4.37 -15.13 16.02
CA ASP A 90 5.16 -14.31 15.11
C ASP A 90 4.45 -14.17 13.76
N THR A 91 4.68 -13.05 13.06
CA THR A 91 4.05 -12.77 11.77
C THR A 91 5.04 -12.18 10.77
N ASP A 92 4.71 -12.34 9.50
CA ASP A 92 5.39 -11.68 8.39
C ASP A 92 4.33 -11.05 7.48
N VAL A 93 4.61 -9.85 6.97
CA VAL A 93 3.64 -9.08 6.18
C VAL A 93 3.33 -9.77 4.86
N GLU A 94 4.33 -10.37 4.23
CA GLU A 94 4.18 -11.13 2.98
C GLU A 94 3.60 -12.53 3.25
N GLY A 95 3.55 -12.94 4.52
CA GLY A 95 3.12 -14.27 4.93
C GLY A 95 4.19 -15.34 4.67
N ASP A 96 5.46 -14.93 4.60
CA ASP A 96 6.57 -15.85 4.42
C ASP A 96 6.69 -16.82 5.61
N VAL A 97 7.14 -18.05 5.31
CA VAL A 97 7.32 -19.08 6.34
C VAL A 97 8.50 -18.69 7.22
N LEU A 98 8.24 -18.49 8.50
CA LEU A 98 9.24 -18.18 9.50
C LEU A 98 10.03 -19.42 9.93
N THR A 99 11.28 -19.22 10.31
CA THR A 99 12.13 -20.27 10.90
C THR A 99 12.83 -19.73 12.15
N ALA A 100 12.98 -20.60 13.16
CA ALA A 100 13.73 -20.35 14.38
C ALA A 100 14.83 -21.42 14.50
N THR A 101 16.03 -21.03 14.94
CA THR A 101 17.22 -21.90 15.01
C THR A 101 17.97 -21.71 16.31
#